data_AF-A0A1Z8SPV3-F1
#
_entry.id   AF-A0A1Z8SPV3-F1
#
_cell.length_a   1.000
_cell.length_b   1.000
_cell.length_c   1.000
_cell.angle_alpha   90.00
_cell.angle_beta   90.00
_cell.angle_gamma   90.00
#
_symmetry.space_group_name_H-M   'P 1'
#
loop_
_entity.id
_entity.type
_entity.pdbx_description
1 polymer ?
#
loop_
_entity_poly.entity_id
_entity_poly.type
_entity_poly.pdbx_seq_one_letter_code
_entity_poly.pdbx_strand_id
1 'polypeptide(L)' 'MKIFTSFSVFCLMTLWANLAVGQTFHQYLGTTDSDNPSCIEKTVDGGYIISGENNIYVYT' A
#
# COMPACT_ATOMS: atom_id res chain seq x y z
N MET A 1 1.20 35.03 -26.22
CA MET A 1 0.48 34.46 -25.05
C MET A 1 0.29 32.94 -25.16
N LYS A 2 1.36 32.15 -25.44
CA LYS A 2 1.27 30.68 -25.52
C LYS A 2 2.17 29.95 -24.49
N ILE A 3 3.11 30.67 -23.88
CA ILE A 3 4.09 30.14 -22.92
C ILE A 3 3.54 30.06 -21.48
N PHE A 4 2.64 30.98 -21.10
CA PHE A 4 2.02 30.97 -19.77
C PHE A 4 1.04 29.81 -19.55
N THR A 5 0.34 29.37 -20.59
CA THR A 5 -0.53 28.19 -20.52
C THR A 5 0.28 26.89 -20.39
N SER A 6 1.53 26.86 -20.89
CA SER A 6 2.40 25.69 -20.81
C SER A 6 2.95 25.45 -19.40
N PHE A 7 3.38 26.52 -18.71
CA PHE A 7 3.91 26.42 -17.34
C PHE A 7 2.85 25.92 -16.34
N SER A 8 1.60 26.37 -16.52
CA SER A 8 0.46 25.92 -15.71
C SER A 8 0.13 24.43 -15.92
N VAL A 9 0.17 23.95 -17.17
CA VAL A 9 -0.10 22.54 -17.51
C VAL A 9 1.00 21.61 -16.99
N PHE A 10 2.26 22.02 -17.01
CA PHE A 10 3.38 21.25 -16.47
C PHE A 10 3.25 21.04 -14.95
N CYS A 11 2.79 22.06 -14.22
CA CYS A 11 2.54 21.98 -12.77
C CYS A 11 1.38 21.03 -12.43
N LEU A 12 0.32 21.00 -13.26
CA LEU A 12 -0.81 20.09 -13.07
C LEU A 12 -0.42 18.62 -13.37
N MET A 13 0.47 18.38 -14.34
CA MET A 13 1.01 17.05 -14.66
C MET A 13 1.80 16.46 -13.48
N THR A 14 2.60 17.28 -12.78
CA THR A 14 3.37 16.82 -11.62
C THR A 14 2.48 16.60 -10.39
N LEU A 15 1.41 17.39 -10.20
CA LEU A 15 0.42 17.14 -9.15
C LEU A 15 -0.28 15.79 -9.31
N TRP A 16 -0.63 15.41 -10.54
CA TRP A 16 -1.26 14.11 -10.82
C TRP A 16 -0.29 12.92 -10.65
N ALA A 17 1.00 13.11 -10.95
CA ALA A 17 2.01 12.07 -10.79
C ALA A 17 2.27 11.69 -9.31
N ASN A 18 2.07 12.63 -8.37
CA ASN A 18 2.31 12.37 -6.94
C ASN A 18 1.12 11.74 -6.21
N LEU A 19 -0.10 11.78 -6.79
CA LEU A 19 -1.28 11.22 -6.15
C LEU A 19 -1.33 9.69 -6.24
N ALA A 20 -0.72 9.11 -7.29
CA ALA A 20 -0.65 7.67 -7.51
C ALA A 20 0.53 6.98 -6.77
N VAL A 21 1.44 7.75 -6.17
CA VAL A 21 2.66 7.26 -5.48
C VAL A 21 2.52 7.35 -3.95
N GLY A 22 1.30 7.53 -3.43
CA GLY A 22 1.09 8.06 -2.07
C GLY A 22 0.47 7.14 -1.01
N GLN A 23 -0.07 5.96 -1.35
CA GLN A 23 -0.69 5.07 -0.35
C GLN A 23 -0.26 3.62 -0.59
N THR A 24 0.85 3.24 0.04
CA THR A 24 1.09 1.83 0.38
C THR A 24 1.31 1.75 1.89
N PHE A 25 0.22 1.58 2.63
CA PHE A 25 0.35 1.15 4.02
C PHE A 25 0.88 -0.30 4.00
N HIS A 26 2.16 -0.47 4.35
CA HIS A 26 2.73 -1.79 4.63
C HIS A 26 3.41 -1.75 6.00
N GLN A 27 2.63 -1.99 7.04
CA GLN A 27 3.16 -2.29 8.37
C GLN A 27 3.20 -3.81 8.52
N TYR A 28 4.40 -4.40 8.45
CA TYR A 28 4.59 -5.81 8.80
C TYR A 28 4.76 -5.89 10.32
N LEU A 29 3.77 -6.44 11.02
CA LEU A 29 3.87 -6.81 12.42
C LEU A 29 3.99 -8.34 12.46
N GLY A 30 5.20 -8.89 12.51
CA GLY A 30 5.44 -10.33 12.42
C GLY A 30 6.88 -10.73 12.77
N THR A 31 7.12 -12.04 12.83
CA THR A 31 8.46 -12.62 13.05
C THR A 31 9.07 -13.07 11.71
N THR A 32 10.27 -13.65 11.72
CA THR A 32 10.89 -14.22 10.51
C THR A 32 10.39 -15.63 10.18
N ASP A 33 9.51 -16.18 11.02
CA ASP A 33 9.00 -17.54 10.86
C ASP A 33 7.85 -17.58 9.84
N SER A 34 7.44 -18.79 9.45
CA SER A 34 6.33 -18.95 8.52
C SER A 34 5.01 -18.57 9.17
N ASP A 35 4.36 -17.55 8.61
CA ASP A 35 2.99 -17.19 8.95
C ASP A 35 1.99 -18.04 8.15
N ASN A 36 0.94 -18.52 8.82
CA ASN A 36 -0.12 -19.32 8.21
C ASN A 36 -1.43 -18.51 8.19
N PRO A 37 -1.82 -17.90 7.05
CA PRO A 37 -3.10 -17.22 6.94
C PRO A 37 -4.24 -18.23 7.03
N SER A 38 -5.23 -17.94 7.87
CA SER A 38 -6.41 -18.78 8.10
C SER A 38 -7.70 -18.14 7.60
N CYS A 39 -7.72 -16.80 7.45
CA CYS A 39 -8.85 -16.05 6.95
C CYS A 39 -8.40 -14.91 6.02
N ILE A 40 -9.10 -14.78 4.90
CA ILE A 40 -8.89 -13.70 3.93
C ILE A 40 -10.26 -13.14 3.57
N GLU A 41 -10.49 -11.86 3.83
CA GLU A 41 -11.71 -11.15 3.46
C GLU A 41 -11.41 -9.93 2.60
N LYS A 42 -12.26 -9.71 1.59
CA LYS A 42 -12.16 -8.55 0.70
C LYS A 42 -13.00 -7.40 1.25
N THR A 43 -12.41 -6.20 1.32
CA THR A 43 -13.11 -5.00 1.78
C THR A 43 -13.88 -4.33 0.64
N VAL A 44 -14.88 -3.53 0.99
CA VAL A 44 -15.79 -2.86 0.02
C VAL A 44 -15.08 -1.82 -0.86
N ASP A 45 -13.93 -1.31 -0.40
CA ASP A 45 -13.06 -0.39 -1.12
C ASP A 45 -12.04 -1.11 -2.02
N GLY A 46 -12.07 -2.45 -2.09
CA GLY A 46 -11.21 -3.26 -2.95
C GLY A 46 -9.89 -3.72 -2.32
N GLY A 47 -9.65 -3.41 -1.04
CA GLY A 47 -8.57 -3.97 -0.24
C GLY A 47 -8.83 -5.39 0.27
N TYR A 48 -7.90 -5.91 1.08
CA TYR A 48 -7.99 -7.21 1.74
C TYR A 48 -7.59 -7.13 3.20
N ILE A 49 -8.29 -7.88 4.06
CA ILE A 49 -7.93 -8.15 5.44
C ILE A 49 -7.50 -9.62 5.51
N ILE A 50 -6.30 -9.87 6.03
CA ILE A 50 -5.73 -11.21 6.19
C ILE A 50 -5.45 -11.41 7.68
N SER A 51 -5.96 -12.51 8.24
CA SER A 51 -5.62 -12.94 9.60
C SER A 51 -5.18 -14.41 9.60
N GLY A 52 -4.37 -14.77 10.59
CA GLY A 52 -3.66 -16.03 10.63
C GLY A 52 -2.96 -16.26 11.95
N GLU A 53 -2.32 -17.42 12.05
CA GLU A 53 -1.48 -17.77 13.19
C GLU A 53 -0.02 -17.79 12.75
N ASN A 54 0.86 -17.35 13.63
CA ASN A 54 2.30 -17.42 13.43
C ASN A 54 2.79 -18.72 14.08
N ASN A 55 3.42 -19.62 13.32
CA ASN A 55 4.03 -20.81 13.90
C ASN A 55 5.40 -20.44 14.48
N ILE A 56 5.41 -19.89 15.70
CA ILE A 56 6.65 -19.59 16.41
C ILE A 56 7.18 -20.89 17.03
N TYR A 57 8.27 -21.43 16.47
CA TYR A 57 9.03 -22.47 17.14
C TYR A 57 9.86 -21.82 18.26
N VAL A 58 9.31 -21.75 19.46
CA VAL A 58 10.10 -21.41 20.65
C VAL A 58 10.94 -22.64 20.99
N TYR A 59 12.18 -22.68 20.52
CA TYR A 59 13.18 -23.59 21.06
C TYR A 59 13.48 -23.15 22.50
N THR A 60 12.77 -23.73 23.46
CA THR A 60 13.11 -23.70 24.91
C THR A 60 14.00 -24.87 25.24
#